data_AF-A0A6P5AHT4-F1
#
_entry.id   AF-A0A6P5AHT4-F1
#
_cell.length_a   1.000
_cell.length_b   1.000
_cell.length_c   1.000
_cell.angle_alpha   90.00
_cell.angle_beta   90.00
_cell.angle_gamma   90.00
#
_symmetry.space_group_name_H-M   'P 1'
#
loop_
_entity.id
_entity.type
_entity.pdbx_description
1 polymer ?
#
loop_
_entity_poly.entity_id
_entity_poly.type
_entity_poly.pdbx_seq_one_letter_code
_entity_poly.pdbx_strand_id
1 'polypeptide(L)'
;MAGVPITPDAETSLDGFKLWPKRQLQPFLRARGLPVTGSVHELRALAFSATVMRHPLVPTPEEEQQKRCEDYRSLLTVDGRQLPDPFVDLKSGWKKEEEGMQHWPPTMYGDMAEYLVANGEVQLQKRLMGDYKDGKAFSYFDSGFINEVLY
;
A
#
# COMPACT_ATOMS: atom_id res chain seq x y z
N MET A 1 -2.34 -15.42 44.17
CA MET A 1 -2.80 -14.07 43.76
C MET A 1 -3.06 -14.12 42.26
N ALA A 2 -4.33 -14.13 41.86
CA ALA A 2 -4.73 -14.24 40.47
C ALA A 2 -4.43 -12.93 39.74
N GLY A 3 -3.74 -13.01 38.60
CA GLY A 3 -3.47 -11.86 37.74
C GLY A 3 -4.75 -11.37 37.10
N VAL A 4 -5.09 -10.11 37.34
CA VAL A 4 -6.22 -9.44 36.68
C VAL A 4 -5.91 -9.34 35.17
N PRO A 5 -6.82 -9.76 34.28
CA PRO A 5 -6.63 -9.61 32.85
C PRO A 5 -6.60 -8.11 32.51
N ILE A 6 -5.50 -7.67 31.91
CA ILE A 6 -5.33 -6.29 31.45
C ILE A 6 -6.18 -6.15 30.19
N THR A 7 -7.34 -5.50 30.30
CA THR A 7 -8.12 -5.10 29.13
C THR A 7 -7.36 -3.98 28.39
N PRO A 8 -7.14 -4.10 27.07
CA PRO A 8 -6.22 -3.25 26.33
C PRO A 8 -6.65 -1.78 26.22
N ASP A 9 -7.89 -1.44 26.59
CA ASP A 9 -8.50 -0.11 26.36
C ASP A 9 -9.15 0.51 27.61
N ALA A 10 -8.78 0.07 28.81
CA ALA A 10 -9.16 0.82 30.01
C ALA A 10 -8.50 2.20 29.98
N GLU A 11 -9.26 3.27 30.19
CA GLU A 11 -8.78 4.66 30.30
C GLU A 11 -7.74 4.78 31.41
N THR A 12 -6.49 4.47 31.08
CA THR A 12 -5.40 4.39 32.06
C THR A 12 -4.73 5.75 32.11
N SER A 13 -4.90 6.46 33.23
CA SER A 13 -4.25 7.75 33.46
C SER A 13 -2.72 7.62 33.52
N LEU A 14 -2.00 8.73 33.35
CA LEU A 14 -0.52 8.78 33.47
C LEU A 14 -0.02 8.14 34.77
N ASP A 15 -0.75 8.34 35.87
CA ASP A 15 -0.42 7.78 37.18
C ASP A 15 -0.64 6.27 37.24
N GLY A 16 -1.57 5.73 36.44
CA GLY A 16 -1.72 4.29 36.24
C GLY A 16 -0.47 3.64 35.64
N PHE A 17 0.10 4.23 34.58
CA PHE A 17 1.31 3.70 33.96
C PHE A 17 2.56 3.80 34.85
N LYS A 18 2.63 4.77 35.77
CA LYS A 18 3.72 4.87 36.76
C LYS A 18 3.81 3.64 37.66
N LEU A 19 2.70 2.93 37.88
CA LEU A 19 2.66 1.72 38.70
C LEU A 19 2.94 0.45 37.90
N TRP A 20 2.89 0.52 36.57
CA TRP A 20 3.08 -0.65 35.73
C TRP A 20 4.55 -1.08 35.72
N PRO A 21 4.84 -2.35 36.02
CA PRO A 21 6.16 -2.92 35.82
C PRO A 21 6.41 -3.21 34.34
N LYS A 22 7.69 -3.37 33.97
CA LYS A 22 8.11 -3.66 32.58
C LYS A 22 7.34 -4.81 31.93
N ARG A 23 7.03 -5.87 32.71
CA ARG A 23 6.28 -7.05 32.27
C ARG A 23 4.86 -6.73 31.77
N GLN A 24 4.26 -5.63 32.21
CA GLN A 24 2.92 -5.18 31.76
C GLN A 24 3.01 -4.16 30.62
N LEU A 25 4.04 -3.30 30.63
CA LEU A 25 4.25 -2.30 29.57
C LEU A 25 4.60 -2.95 28.22
N GLN A 26 5.44 -3.99 28.22
CA GLN A 26 5.86 -4.66 27.00
C GLN A 26 4.72 -5.28 26.19
N PRO A 27 3.80 -6.09 26.77
CA PRO A 27 2.67 -6.62 25.99
C PRO A 27 1.72 -5.52 25.51
N PHE A 28 1.47 -4.48 26.30
CA PHE A 28 0.63 -3.35 25.89
C PHE A 28 1.17 -2.61 24.65
N LEU A 29 2.49 -2.37 24.62
CA LEU A 29 3.17 -1.74 23.50
C LEU A 29 3.30 -2.68 22.30
N ARG A 30 3.58 -3.96 22.53
CA ARG A 30 3.67 -4.98 21.47
C ARG A 30 2.36 -5.15 20.72
N ALA A 31 1.24 -5.15 21.44
CA ALA A 31 -0.09 -5.23 20.83
C ALA A 31 -0.38 -4.06 19.87
N ARG A 32 0.39 -2.97 19.95
CA ARG A 32 0.29 -1.78 19.10
C ARG A 32 1.47 -1.63 18.13
N GLY A 33 2.34 -2.65 18.05
CA GLY A 33 3.50 -2.65 17.14
C GLY A 33 4.60 -1.67 17.56
N LEU A 34 4.59 -1.21 18.82
CA LEU A 34 5.51 -0.20 19.32
C LEU A 34 6.78 -0.82 19.93
N PRO A 35 7.91 -0.08 19.97
CA PRO A 35 9.15 -0.56 20.57
C PRO A 35 8.97 -0.97 22.04
N VAL A 36 9.53 -2.13 22.40
CA VAL A 36 9.47 -2.71 23.76
C VAL A 36 10.83 -2.74 24.48
N THR A 37 11.84 -2.16 23.83
CA THR A 37 13.21 -2.00 24.34
C THR A 37 13.34 -0.66 25.05
N GLY A 38 14.26 -0.57 26.01
CA GLY A 38 14.48 0.63 26.81
C GLY A 38 14.20 0.48 28.31
N SER A 39 14.40 1.58 28.99
CA SER A 39 14.15 1.76 30.42
C SER A 39 12.65 1.73 30.73
N VAL A 40 12.31 1.49 32.00
CA VAL A 40 10.90 1.49 32.45
C VAL A 40 10.26 2.87 32.26
N HIS A 41 11.02 3.94 32.43
CA HIS A 41 10.52 5.31 32.24
C HIS A 41 10.15 5.59 30.78
N GLU A 42 10.99 5.18 29.83
CA GLU A 42 10.70 5.31 28.39
C GLU A 42 9.47 4.51 27.99
N LEU A 43 9.35 3.26 28.43
CA LEU A 43 8.18 2.42 28.13
C LEU A 43 6.88 3.00 28.71
N ARG A 44 6.94 3.65 29.87
CA ARG A 44 5.77 4.34 30.45
C ARG A 44 5.39 5.58 29.65
N ALA A 45 6.36 6.40 29.27
CA ALA A 45 6.11 7.57 28.44
C ALA A 45 5.49 7.17 27.09
N LEU A 46 5.99 6.07 26.51
CA LEU A 46 5.50 5.54 25.24
C LEU A 46 4.10 4.90 25.37
N ALA A 47 3.80 4.21 26.48
CA ALA A 47 2.47 3.68 26.74
C ALA A 47 1.44 4.81 26.95
N PHE A 48 1.83 5.88 27.64
CA PHE A 48 1.00 7.06 27.81
C PHE A 48 0.75 7.77 26.47
N SER A 49 1.79 8.00 25.66
CA SER A 49 1.62 8.63 24.35
C SER A 49 0.75 7.78 23.42
N ALA A 50 0.90 6.45 23.43
CA ALA A 50 0.05 5.54 22.67
C ALA A 50 -1.43 5.64 23.08
N THR A 51 -1.71 5.86 24.37
CA THR A 51 -3.08 6.02 24.88
C THR A 51 -3.67 7.37 24.47
N VAL A 52 -2.93 8.46 24.68
CA VAL A 52 -3.36 9.83 24.32
C VAL A 52 -3.59 9.96 22.82
N MET A 53 -2.72 9.37 22.00
CA MET A 53 -2.82 9.39 20.54
C MET A 53 -3.78 8.35 19.98
N ARG A 54 -4.42 7.53 20.84
CA ARG A 54 -5.29 6.41 20.45
C ARG A 54 -4.64 5.51 19.39
N HIS A 55 -3.39 5.15 19.65
CA HIS A 55 -2.62 4.32 18.73
C HIS A 55 -3.32 2.97 18.56
N PRO A 56 -3.62 2.56 17.31
CA PRO A 56 -4.39 1.35 17.06
C PRO A 56 -3.61 0.10 17.47
N LEU A 57 -4.36 -0.95 17.78
CA LEU A 57 -3.82 -2.29 17.90
C LEU A 57 -3.36 -2.78 16.52
N VAL A 58 -2.32 -3.60 16.51
CA VAL A 58 -1.91 -4.34 15.32
C VAL A 58 -3.02 -5.34 15.00
N PRO A 59 -3.60 -5.29 13.79
CA PRO A 59 -4.64 -6.23 13.41
C PRO A 59 -4.13 -7.67 13.50
N THR A 60 -5.00 -8.57 13.91
CA THR A 60 -4.70 -10.00 13.84
C THR A 60 -4.61 -10.44 12.37
N PRO A 61 -3.91 -11.55 12.07
CA PRO A 61 -3.86 -12.08 10.70
C PRO A 61 -5.25 -12.33 10.09
N GLU A 62 -6.24 -12.69 10.92
CA GLU A 62 -7.63 -12.89 10.52
C GLU A 62 -8.30 -11.56 10.13
N GLU A 63 -8.13 -10.52 10.94
CA GLU A 63 -8.63 -9.17 10.63
C GLU A 63 -7.98 -8.59 9.37
N GLU A 64 -6.67 -8.81 9.16
CA GLU A 64 -6.00 -8.41 7.93
C GLU A 64 -6.52 -9.16 6.70
N GLN A 65 -6.83 -10.44 6.84
CA GLN A 65 -7.39 -11.24 5.76
C GLN A 65 -8.82 -10.78 5.44
N GLN A 66 -9.62 -10.52 6.47
CA GLN A 66 -10.98 -10.00 6.31
C GLN A 66 -10.96 -8.64 5.60
N LYS A 67 -10.09 -7.73 6.04
CA LYS A 67 -9.92 -6.42 5.39
C LYS A 67 -9.50 -6.58 3.92
N ARG A 68 -8.57 -7.50 3.62
CA ARG A 68 -8.19 -7.80 2.23
C ARG A 68 -9.36 -8.28 1.38
N CYS A 69 -10.23 -9.13 1.92
CA CYS A 69 -11.44 -9.59 1.23
C CYS A 69 -12.43 -8.43 1.00
N GLU A 70 -12.59 -7.54 1.98
CA GLU A 70 -13.45 -6.36 1.88
C GLU A 70 -12.91 -5.35 0.86
N ASP A 71 -11.62 -5.03 0.94
CA ASP A 71 -10.91 -4.17 -0.01
C ASP A 71 -11.06 -4.72 -1.43
N TYR A 72 -10.85 -6.03 -1.63
CA TYR A 72 -11.05 -6.66 -2.93
C TYR A 72 -12.49 -6.54 -3.43
N ARG A 73 -13.47 -6.83 -2.57
CA ARG A 73 -14.90 -6.69 -2.91
C ARG A 73 -15.29 -5.25 -3.26
N SER A 74 -14.63 -4.28 -2.63
CA SER A 74 -14.84 -2.86 -2.93
C SER A 74 -14.34 -2.51 -4.34
N LEU A 75 -13.23 -3.10 -4.79
CA LEU A 75 -12.71 -2.90 -6.16
C LEU A 75 -13.67 -3.43 -7.23
N LEU A 76 -14.44 -4.47 -6.90
CA LEU A 76 -15.48 -5.00 -7.77
C LEU A 76 -16.76 -4.14 -7.77
N THR A 77 -16.83 -3.05 -6.99
CA THR A 77 -18.01 -2.18 -6.96
C THR A 77 -17.68 -0.82 -7.59
N VAL A 78 -18.24 -0.55 -8.76
CA VAL A 78 -18.02 0.71 -9.51
C VAL A 78 -19.38 1.35 -9.79
N ASP A 79 -19.54 2.62 -9.41
CA ASP A 79 -20.79 3.40 -9.59
C ASP A 79 -22.06 2.71 -9.04
N GLY A 80 -21.91 2.03 -7.89
CA GLY A 80 -23.01 1.30 -7.24
C GLY A 80 -23.40 -0.01 -7.95
N ARG A 81 -22.65 -0.43 -8.96
CA ARG A 81 -22.81 -1.72 -9.64
C ARG A 81 -21.68 -2.65 -9.26
N GLN A 82 -22.01 -3.91 -8.98
CA GLN A 82 -21.02 -4.95 -8.75
C GLN A 82 -20.61 -5.57 -10.09
N LEU A 83 -19.32 -5.47 -10.42
CA LEU A 83 -18.68 -6.14 -11.52
C LEU A 83 -18.56 -7.65 -11.22
N PRO A 84 -18.59 -8.51 -12.26
CA PRO A 84 -18.36 -9.94 -12.08
C PRO A 84 -16.95 -10.19 -11.55
N ASP A 85 -16.83 -11.10 -10.59
CA ASP A 85 -15.56 -11.49 -10.00
C ASP A 85 -14.79 -12.37 -11.02
N PRO A 86 -13.61 -11.93 -11.48
CA PRO A 86 -12.87 -12.67 -12.49
C PRO A 86 -12.35 -14.03 -12.04
N PHE A 87 -12.25 -14.30 -10.73
CA PHE A 87 -11.81 -15.58 -10.18
C PHE A 87 -12.98 -16.53 -9.88
N VAL A 88 -14.18 -16.00 -9.66
CA VAL A 88 -15.36 -16.79 -9.26
C VAL A 88 -16.36 -16.96 -10.40
N ASP A 89 -16.66 -15.87 -11.10
CA ASP A 89 -17.75 -15.80 -12.07
C ASP A 89 -17.30 -16.16 -13.48
N LEU A 90 -16.03 -15.94 -13.81
CA LEU A 90 -15.46 -16.26 -15.12
C LEU A 90 -14.92 -17.70 -15.15
N LYS A 91 -15.83 -18.67 -15.10
CA LYS A 91 -15.49 -20.11 -15.08
C LYS A 91 -15.06 -20.66 -16.46
N SER A 92 -15.42 -19.98 -17.54
CA SER A 92 -14.96 -20.27 -18.91
C SER A 92 -15.24 -19.08 -19.83
N GLY A 93 -14.42 -18.87 -20.86
CA GLY A 93 -14.61 -17.81 -21.85
C GLY A 93 -13.55 -16.72 -21.90
N TRP A 94 -12.56 -16.74 -20.99
CA TRP A 94 -11.34 -15.96 -21.19
C TRP A 94 -10.65 -16.48 -22.45
N LYS A 95 -10.62 -15.64 -23.48
CA LYS A 95 -9.75 -15.87 -24.62
C LYS A 95 -8.32 -15.79 -24.12
N LYS A 96 -7.50 -16.75 -24.55
CA LYS A 96 -6.06 -16.64 -24.34
C LYS A 96 -5.56 -15.36 -25.01
N GLU A 97 -4.42 -14.85 -24.54
CA GLU A 97 -3.85 -13.61 -25.05
C GLU A 97 -3.79 -13.61 -26.59
N GLU A 98 -3.38 -14.72 -27.20
CA GLU A 98 -3.24 -14.85 -28.65
C GLU A 98 -4.58 -14.71 -29.40
N GLU A 99 -5.68 -15.20 -28.83
CA GLU A 99 -7.03 -15.05 -29.39
C GLU A 99 -7.65 -13.69 -29.05
N GLY A 100 -7.38 -13.18 -27.84
CA GLY A 100 -7.89 -11.90 -27.35
C GLY A 100 -7.27 -10.72 -28.09
N MET A 101 -5.98 -10.79 -28.41
CA MET A 101 -5.25 -9.75 -29.16
C MET A 101 -5.87 -9.45 -30.52
N GLN A 102 -6.48 -10.45 -31.18
CA GLN A 102 -7.16 -10.23 -32.47
C GLN A 102 -8.40 -9.32 -32.35
N HIS A 103 -8.92 -9.16 -31.13
CA HIS A 103 -10.10 -8.35 -30.84
C HIS A 103 -9.72 -6.99 -30.26
N TRP A 104 -8.43 -6.75 -30.01
CA TRP A 104 -7.97 -5.45 -29.59
C TRP A 104 -8.16 -4.46 -30.74
N PRO A 105 -8.61 -3.22 -30.45
CA PRO A 105 -8.63 -2.20 -31.49
C PRO A 105 -7.22 -2.06 -32.06
N PRO A 106 -7.07 -1.84 -33.37
CA PRO A 106 -5.78 -1.53 -33.98
C PRO A 106 -5.29 -0.22 -33.37
N THR A 107 -4.51 -0.35 -32.30
CA THR A 107 -4.07 0.77 -31.47
C THR A 107 -2.62 1.02 -31.84
N MET A 108 -2.36 2.14 -32.50
CA MET A 108 -1.01 2.58 -32.80
C MET A 108 -0.40 3.25 -31.56
N TYR A 109 0.93 3.32 -31.50
CA TYR A 109 1.63 4.06 -30.44
C TYR A 109 1.14 5.52 -30.31
N GLY A 110 0.68 6.12 -31.43
CA GLY A 110 0.06 7.44 -31.45
C GLY A 110 -1.24 7.51 -30.64
N ASP A 111 -2.14 6.55 -30.83
CA ASP A 111 -3.44 6.51 -30.13
C ASP A 111 -3.25 6.34 -28.62
N MET A 112 -2.27 5.54 -28.21
CA MET A 112 -1.91 5.36 -26.80
C MET A 112 -1.36 6.66 -26.19
N ALA A 113 -0.50 7.37 -26.94
CA ALA A 113 0.05 8.64 -26.51
C ALA A 113 -1.04 9.72 -26.38
N GLU A 114 -1.95 9.81 -27.34
CA GLU A 114 -3.08 10.75 -27.29
C GLU A 114 -4.00 10.46 -26.11
N TYR A 115 -4.34 9.19 -25.87
CA TYR A 115 -5.15 8.80 -24.71
C TYR A 115 -4.46 9.15 -23.39
N LEU A 116 -3.16 8.88 -23.27
CA LEU A 116 -2.39 9.22 -22.08
C LEU A 116 -2.27 10.73 -21.88
N VAL A 117 -2.20 11.52 -22.97
CA VAL A 117 -2.21 12.99 -22.91
C VAL A 117 -3.59 13.52 -22.48
N ALA A 118 -4.67 12.92 -22.99
CA ALA A 118 -6.03 13.37 -22.72
C ALA A 118 -6.56 12.95 -21.34
N ASN A 119 -6.23 11.73 -20.91
CA ASN A 119 -6.84 11.07 -19.75
C ASN A 119 -5.82 10.62 -18.69
N GLY A 120 -4.53 10.67 -18.99
CA GLY A 120 -3.48 10.23 -18.08
C GLY A 120 -3.13 11.26 -17.02
N GLU A 121 -2.59 10.77 -15.91
CA GLU A 121 -2.08 11.61 -14.83
C GLU A 121 -0.87 12.43 -15.32
N VAL A 122 -0.86 13.74 -15.06
CA VAL A 122 0.16 14.68 -15.55
C VAL A 122 1.59 14.22 -15.20
N GLN A 123 1.75 13.52 -14.07
CA GLN A 123 3.04 12.97 -13.64
C GLN A 123 3.49 11.79 -14.52
N LEU A 124 2.56 10.92 -14.90
CA LEU A 124 2.83 9.80 -15.80
C LEU A 124 3.25 10.31 -17.18
N GLN A 125 2.57 11.33 -17.70
CA GLN A 125 2.92 11.96 -18.98
C GLN A 125 4.33 12.54 -18.96
N LYS A 126 4.70 13.28 -17.91
CA LYS A 126 6.04 13.87 -17.77
C LYS A 126 7.14 12.81 -17.73
N ARG A 127 6.91 11.72 -16.99
CA ARG A 127 7.87 10.61 -16.90
C ARG A 127 8.05 9.94 -18.25
N LEU A 128 6.95 9.58 -18.93
CA LEU A 128 7.01 8.93 -20.25
C LEU A 128 7.68 9.80 -21.32
N MET A 129 7.46 11.12 -21.28
CA MET A 129 8.19 12.04 -22.17
C MET A 129 9.68 12.13 -21.86
N GLY A 130 10.07 12.01 -20.59
CA GLY A 130 11.47 11.89 -20.18
C GLY A 130 12.09 10.62 -20.76
N ASP A 131 11.47 9.47 -20.47
CA ASP A 131 11.93 8.15 -20.91
C ASP A 131 12.08 8.08 -22.45
N TYR A 132 11.13 8.66 -23.20
CA TYR A 132 11.22 8.75 -24.66
C TYR A 132 12.41 9.59 -25.14
N LYS A 133 12.65 10.76 -24.53
CA LYS A 133 13.78 11.63 -24.89
C LYS A 133 15.10 10.95 -24.62
N ASP A 134 15.23 10.29 -23.48
CA ASP A 134 16.44 9.58 -23.08
C ASP A 134 16.72 8.40 -24.01
N GLY A 135 15.69 7.59 -24.31
CA GLY A 135 15.81 6.49 -25.28
C GLY A 135 16.18 6.95 -26.68
N LYS A 136 15.61 8.07 -27.14
CA LYS A 136 15.94 8.65 -28.45
C LYS A 136 17.36 9.23 -28.49
N ALA A 137 17.79 9.91 -27.42
CA ALA A 137 19.15 10.42 -27.29
C ALA A 137 20.17 9.28 -27.31
N PHE A 138 19.90 8.18 -26.59
CA PHE A 138 20.71 6.97 -26.62
C PHE A 138 20.77 6.36 -28.03
N SER A 139 19.64 6.24 -28.72
CA SER A 139 19.60 5.70 -30.09
C SER A 139 20.41 6.55 -31.08
N TYR A 140 20.40 7.88 -30.93
CA TYR A 140 21.24 8.76 -31.75
C TYR A 140 22.73 8.66 -31.43
N PHE A 141 23.09 8.42 -30.18
CA PHE A 141 24.46 8.13 -29.80
C PHE A 141 24.93 6.78 -30.36
N ASP A 142 24.15 5.71 -30.16
CA ASP A 142 24.46 4.35 -30.60
C ASP A 142 24.55 4.22 -32.14
N SER A 143 23.70 4.95 -32.86
CA SER A 143 23.75 5.04 -34.33
C SER A 143 24.93 5.87 -34.87
N GLY A 144 25.75 6.47 -34.01
CA GLY A 144 26.86 7.35 -34.39
C GLY A 144 26.43 8.70 -34.97
N PHE A 145 25.13 9.05 -34.84
CA PHE A 145 24.59 10.34 -35.29
C PHE A 145 25.02 11.50 -34.38
N ILE A 146 25.25 11.23 -33.09
CA ILE A 146 25.74 12.19 -32.10
C ILE A 146 26.99 11.61 -31.43
N ASN A 147 28.07 12.40 -31.38
CA ASN A 147 29.33 12.02 -30.72
C ASN A 147 29.47 12.69 -29.35
N GLU A 148 30.31 12.12 -28.48
CA GLU A 148 30.68 12.74 -27.22
C GLU A 148 31.35 14.11 -27.44
N VAL A 149 30.90 15.11 -26.67
CA VAL A 149 31.56 16.42 -26.60
C VAL A 149 32.67 16.33 -25.56
N LEU A 150 33.92 16.24 -26.03
CA LEU A 150 35.10 16.33 -25.18
C LEU A 150 35.40 17.80 -24.90
N TYR A 151 35.53 18.17 -23.62
CA TYR A 151 35.99 19.49 -23.17
C TYR A 151 37.50 19.49 -22.94
#